data_AF-A0A9E3YHW7-F1
#
_entry.id   AF-A0A9E3YHW7-F1
#
_cell.length_a   1.000
_cell.length_b   1.000
_cell.length_c   1.000
_cell.angle_alpha   90.00
_cell.angle_beta   90.00
_cell.angle_gamma   90.00
#
_symmetry.space_group_name_H-M   'P 1'
#
loop_
_entity.id
_entity.type
_entity.pdbx_description
1 polymer ?
#
loop_
_entity_poly.entity_id
_entity_poly.type
_entity_poly.pdbx_seq_one_letter_code
_entity_poly.pdbx_strand_id
1 'polypeptide(L)'
;MSSRRVYIHAHSLQQVCLSDRHAGEEILAALIGVGVKKRLFNRLVQDGQILLGLPEDRLDPIRRRIGDLDGTNLSRTLRRLHHYPALHGRTRANTPLEPLFRNDEEIVASCFDDNYYTFATDWPAADRMYADHEPIKELRRLLTEAPDDPRVADLTLVRGNRLVLTPREGWVGERLTPVDLRHVARSAQKRVSGLAEGFLQDLDRSLFPDSYLGLIRDNLLDSIGDSARPLWGPHG
;
A
#
# COMPACT_ATOMS: atom_id res chain seq x y z
N MET A 1 14.50 10.55 13.31
CA MET A 1 13.70 10.16 12.14
C MET A 1 12.34 10.84 12.29
N SER A 2 11.76 11.43 11.22
CA SER A 2 10.44 12.05 11.35
C SER A 2 9.35 10.99 11.16
N SER A 3 8.60 10.73 12.22
CA SER A 3 7.38 9.92 12.21
C SER A 3 6.31 10.63 11.37
N ARG A 4 5.79 9.99 10.32
CA ARG A 4 4.79 10.59 9.41
C ARG A 4 3.69 9.60 9.05
N ARG A 5 2.49 10.15 8.89
CA ARG A 5 1.32 9.50 8.30
C ARG A 5 1.06 10.11 6.92
N VAL A 6 0.91 9.28 5.90
CA VAL A 6 0.70 9.74 4.51
C VAL A 6 -0.58 9.14 3.97
N TYR A 7 -1.58 9.98 3.70
CA TYR A 7 -2.90 9.57 3.22
C TYR A 7 -3.04 9.99 1.76
N ILE A 8 -3.17 9.03 0.85
CA ILE A 8 -3.30 9.26 -0.59
C ILE A 8 -4.69 8.85 -1.05
N HIS A 9 -5.47 9.80 -1.54
CA HIS A 9 -6.78 9.50 -2.12
C HIS A 9 -6.64 8.54 -3.31
N ALA A 10 -7.48 7.51 -3.39
CA ALA A 10 -7.43 6.47 -4.41
C ALA A 10 -7.39 7.05 -5.84
N HIS A 11 -8.24 8.05 -6.11
CA HIS A 11 -8.24 8.75 -7.40
C HIS A 11 -6.90 9.41 -7.75
N SER A 12 -6.17 9.98 -6.78
CA SER A 12 -4.85 10.58 -7.04
C SER A 12 -3.84 9.54 -7.47
N LEU A 13 -3.86 8.38 -6.82
CA LEU A 13 -2.99 7.27 -7.17
C LEU A 13 -3.39 6.65 -8.52
N GLN A 14 -4.68 6.55 -8.80
CA GLN A 14 -5.22 6.14 -10.10
C GLN A 14 -4.72 7.05 -11.24
N GLN A 15 -4.73 8.38 -11.04
CA GLN A 15 -4.21 9.31 -12.05
C GLN A 15 -2.72 9.07 -12.35
N VAL A 16 -1.91 8.76 -11.32
CA VAL A 16 -0.51 8.38 -11.54
C VAL A 16 -0.41 7.11 -12.36
N CYS A 17 -1.15 6.06 -12.01
CA CYS A 17 -1.14 4.81 -12.78
C CYS A 17 -1.59 5.03 -14.24
N LEU A 18 -2.57 5.91 -14.48
CA LEU A 18 -3.03 6.23 -15.84
C LEU A 18 -2.00 7.03 -16.64
N SER A 19 -1.17 7.83 -15.98
CA SER A 19 -0.16 8.65 -16.64
C SER A 19 1.04 7.85 -17.17
N ASP A 20 1.27 6.66 -16.65
CA ASP A 20 2.47 5.85 -16.86
C ASP A 20 2.17 4.36 -16.61
N ARG A 21 2.20 3.54 -17.66
CA ARG A 21 1.99 2.08 -17.59
C ARG A 21 2.88 1.40 -16.58
N HIS A 22 4.18 1.71 -16.59
CA HIS A 22 5.16 1.03 -15.78
C HIS A 22 4.99 1.36 -14.29
N ALA A 23 4.70 2.63 -14.00
CA ALA A 23 4.31 3.07 -12.66
C ALA A 23 3.01 2.42 -12.20
N GLY A 24 2.02 2.32 -13.10
CA GLY A 24 0.80 1.57 -12.86
C GLY A 24 1.09 0.13 -12.46
N GLU A 25 1.92 -0.58 -13.23
CA GLU A 25 2.36 -1.95 -12.95
C GLU A 25 3.06 -2.07 -11.59
N GLU A 26 4.00 -1.17 -11.28
CA GLU A 26 4.74 -1.19 -10.02
C GLU A 26 3.85 -0.87 -8.81
N ILE A 27 3.03 0.18 -8.89
CA ILE A 27 2.14 0.62 -7.79
C ILE A 27 1.07 -0.44 -7.53
N LEU A 28 0.41 -0.94 -8.58
CA LEU A 28 -0.65 -1.95 -8.44
C LEU A 28 -0.08 -3.24 -7.85
N ALA A 29 1.07 -3.69 -8.35
CA ALA A 29 1.72 -4.86 -7.77
C ALA A 29 2.06 -4.60 -6.31
N ALA A 30 2.66 -3.45 -5.97
CA ALA A 30 3.03 -3.11 -4.60
C ALA A 30 1.83 -3.18 -3.64
N LEU A 31 0.70 -2.56 -3.99
CA LEU A 31 -0.50 -2.56 -3.18
C LEU A 31 -1.13 -3.96 -3.03
N ILE A 32 -1.15 -4.75 -4.11
CA ILE A 32 -1.66 -6.12 -4.08
C ILE A 32 -0.78 -6.98 -3.17
N GLY A 33 0.56 -6.88 -3.28
CA GLY A 33 1.48 -7.63 -2.43
C GLY A 33 1.34 -7.29 -0.96
N VAL A 34 1.11 -6.03 -0.62
CA VAL A 34 0.80 -5.62 0.77
C VAL A 34 -0.44 -6.35 1.28
N GLY A 35 -1.51 -6.42 0.49
CA GLY A 35 -2.73 -7.17 0.83
C GLY A 35 -2.46 -8.65 1.06
N VAL A 36 -1.68 -9.26 0.16
CA VAL A 36 -1.29 -10.66 0.26
C VAL A 36 -0.43 -10.93 1.49
N LYS A 37 0.59 -10.11 1.77
CA LYS A 37 1.44 -10.24 2.96
C LYS A 37 0.61 -10.17 4.24
N LYS A 38 -0.32 -9.20 4.35
CA LYS A 38 -1.20 -9.09 5.52
C LYS A 38 -2.06 -10.33 5.72
N ARG A 39 -2.64 -10.88 4.64
CA ARG A 39 -3.45 -12.10 4.74
C ARG A 39 -2.61 -13.31 5.10
N LEU A 40 -1.44 -13.47 4.49
CA LEU A 40 -0.51 -14.54 4.85
C LEU A 40 -0.08 -14.42 6.31
N PHE A 41 0.22 -13.21 6.79
CA PHE A 41 0.57 -12.98 8.19
C PHE A 41 -0.60 -13.34 9.12
N ASN A 42 -1.80 -12.83 8.86
CA ASN A 42 -2.97 -13.12 9.70
C ASN A 42 -3.28 -14.62 9.71
N ARG A 43 -3.22 -15.31 8.57
CA ARG A 43 -3.50 -16.73 8.51
C ARG A 43 -2.38 -17.59 9.08
N LEU A 44 -1.13 -17.38 8.68
CA LEU A 44 -0.07 -18.32 9.06
C LEU A 44 0.53 -18.00 10.42
N VAL A 45 0.58 -16.72 10.79
CA VAL A 45 1.18 -16.27 12.05
C VAL A 45 0.11 -16.13 13.12
N GLN A 46 -0.90 -15.29 12.92
CA GLN A 46 -1.92 -15.05 13.97
C GLN A 46 -2.83 -16.27 14.18
N ASP A 47 -3.48 -16.78 13.13
CA ASP A 47 -4.33 -17.96 13.24
C ASP A 47 -3.49 -19.21 13.57
N GLY A 48 -2.25 -19.31 13.08
CA GLY A 48 -1.32 -20.39 13.49
C GLY A 48 -1.04 -20.39 14.99
N GLN A 49 -0.84 -19.22 15.60
CA GLN A 49 -0.67 -19.09 17.05
C GLN A 49 -1.96 -19.41 17.81
N ILE A 50 -3.09 -18.86 17.36
CA ILE A 50 -4.37 -18.93 18.08
C ILE A 50 -5.06 -20.28 17.90
N LEU A 51 -5.15 -20.78 16.67
CA LEU A 51 -5.93 -21.97 16.31
C LEU A 51 -5.10 -23.26 16.38
N LEU A 52 -3.82 -23.19 16.01
CA LEU A 52 -2.93 -24.37 16.00
C LEU A 52 -2.02 -24.44 17.22
N GLY A 53 -2.03 -23.41 18.09
CA GLY A 53 -1.20 -23.37 19.29
C GLY A 53 0.30 -23.35 18.99
N LEU A 54 0.71 -22.91 17.81
CA LEU A 54 2.11 -22.90 17.40
C LEU A 54 2.89 -21.86 18.23
N PRO A 55 4.05 -22.23 18.80
CA PRO A 55 4.85 -21.30 19.58
C PRO A 55 5.56 -20.28 18.67
N GLU A 56 5.89 -19.12 19.24
CA GLU A 56 6.41 -17.97 18.48
C GLU A 56 7.72 -18.27 17.76
N ASP A 57 8.60 -19.09 18.36
CA ASP A 57 9.88 -19.51 17.76
C ASP A 57 9.70 -20.31 16.45
N ARG A 58 8.58 -21.02 16.29
CA ARG A 58 8.22 -21.73 15.06
C ARG A 58 7.58 -20.81 14.02
N LEU A 59 6.92 -19.75 14.46
CA LEU A 59 6.25 -18.78 13.59
C LEU A 59 7.20 -17.67 13.09
N ASP A 60 8.24 -17.35 13.84
CA ASP A 60 9.23 -16.32 13.52
C ASP A 60 9.90 -16.50 12.14
N PRO A 61 10.35 -17.72 11.75
CA PRO A 61 10.88 -17.94 10.41
C PRO A 61 9.85 -17.66 9.31
N ILE A 62 8.59 -17.99 9.55
CA ILE A 62 7.49 -17.77 8.60
C ILE A 62 7.19 -16.27 8.48
N ARG A 63 7.13 -15.57 9.63
CA ARG A 63 6.99 -14.11 9.72
C ARG A 63 8.05 -13.40 8.88
N ARG A 64 9.32 -13.81 9.00
CA ARG A 64 10.43 -13.26 8.20
C ARG A 64 10.27 -13.55 6.71
N ARG A 65 10.00 -14.81 6.34
CA ARG A 65 9.78 -15.19 4.93
C ARG A 65 8.59 -14.46 4.29
N ILE A 66 7.51 -14.16 5.03
CA ILE A 66 6.40 -13.33 4.53
C ILE A 66 6.88 -11.89 4.28
N GLY A 67 7.70 -11.34 5.18
CA GLY A 67 8.36 -10.06 4.99
C GLY A 67 9.18 -10.02 3.69
N ASP A 68 9.95 -11.09 3.45
CA ASP A 68 10.84 -11.29 2.31
C ASP A 68 10.13 -11.68 0.99
N LEU A 69 8.79 -11.72 0.94
CA LEU A 69 8.03 -11.80 -0.32
C LEU A 69 8.23 -10.49 -1.11
N ASP A 70 9.43 -10.29 -1.64
CA ASP A 70 10.00 -9.02 -2.09
C ASP A 70 9.60 -8.64 -3.52
N GLY A 71 8.54 -9.26 -4.05
CA GLY A 71 7.93 -8.84 -5.32
C GLY A 71 7.34 -7.43 -5.29
N THR A 72 7.34 -6.75 -4.13
CA THR A 72 6.55 -5.54 -3.85
C THR A 72 7.22 -4.64 -2.80
N ASN A 73 8.37 -4.02 -3.14
CA ASN A 73 8.98 -3.01 -2.28
C ASN A 73 8.18 -1.69 -2.38
N LEU A 74 7.05 -1.65 -1.65
CA LEU A 74 6.15 -0.51 -1.56
C LEU A 74 6.90 0.79 -1.26
N SER A 75 7.81 0.79 -0.29
CA SER A 75 8.64 1.94 0.06
C SER A 75 9.42 2.46 -1.16
N ARG A 76 10.12 1.57 -1.87
CA ARG A 76 10.88 1.92 -3.10
C ARG A 76 9.96 2.47 -4.18
N THR A 77 8.81 1.84 -4.42
CA THR A 77 7.84 2.28 -5.43
C THR A 77 7.28 3.65 -5.07
N LEU A 78 6.83 3.87 -3.84
CA LEU A 78 6.19 5.11 -3.42
C LEU A 78 7.19 6.26 -3.19
N ARG A 79 8.47 5.99 -2.92
CA ARG A 79 9.53 7.03 -2.88
C ARG A 79 9.74 7.73 -4.23
N ARG A 80 9.32 7.11 -5.34
CA ARG A 80 9.33 7.76 -6.67
C ARG A 80 8.24 8.82 -6.82
N LEU A 81 7.23 8.78 -5.95
CA LEU A 81 6.12 9.72 -5.97
C LEU A 81 6.50 11.03 -5.31
N HIS A 82 6.03 12.10 -5.91
CA HIS A 82 6.13 13.45 -5.40
C HIS A 82 4.76 14.07 -5.36
N HIS A 83 4.62 15.15 -4.60
CA HIS A 83 3.38 15.86 -4.47
C HIS A 83 3.57 17.38 -4.47
N TYR A 84 2.51 18.07 -4.90
CA TYR A 84 2.39 19.51 -4.75
C TYR A 84 1.73 19.80 -3.39
N PRO A 85 2.46 20.36 -2.41
CA PRO A 85 1.88 20.67 -1.10
C PRO A 85 0.74 21.69 -1.22
N ALA A 86 -0.19 21.61 -0.28
CA ALA A 86 -1.33 22.52 -0.18
C ALA A 86 -0.88 23.90 0.35
N LEU A 87 -0.12 24.67 -0.43
CA LEU A 87 0.30 26.01 -0.01
C LEU A 87 -0.80 27.04 -0.31
N HIS A 88 -1.23 27.78 0.72
CA HIS A 88 -2.15 28.90 0.60
C HIS A 88 -1.57 29.97 -0.35
N GLY A 89 -2.37 30.38 -1.35
CA GLY A 89 -2.05 31.49 -2.25
C GLY A 89 -1.02 31.21 -3.36
N ARG A 90 -0.50 29.98 -3.50
CA ARG A 90 0.40 29.62 -4.61
C ARG A 90 -0.31 28.81 -5.69
N THR A 91 -0.12 29.19 -6.94
CA THR A 91 -0.52 28.35 -8.09
C THR A 91 0.43 27.17 -8.20
N ARG A 92 -0.04 26.05 -8.78
CA ARG A 92 0.76 24.83 -8.98
C ARG A 92 2.09 25.10 -9.69
N ALA A 93 2.15 26.12 -10.55
CA ALA A 93 3.35 26.54 -11.28
C ALA A 93 4.47 27.07 -10.37
N ASN A 94 4.13 27.59 -9.19
CA ASN A 94 5.08 28.23 -8.26
C ASN A 94 5.24 27.45 -6.93
N THR A 95 4.63 26.26 -6.84
CA THR A 95 4.76 25.38 -5.68
C THR A 95 5.89 24.39 -5.94
N PRO A 96 6.97 24.37 -5.12
CA PRO A 96 8.03 23.40 -5.30
C PRO A 96 7.47 21.99 -5.14
N LEU A 97 7.92 21.09 -6.01
CA LEU A 97 7.55 19.70 -5.95
C LEU A 97 8.30 19.02 -4.80
N GLU A 98 7.58 18.34 -3.90
CA GLU A 98 8.18 17.70 -2.74
C GLU A 98 8.07 16.17 -2.82
N PRO A 99 9.12 15.42 -2.41
CA PRO A 99 9.04 13.96 -2.34
C PRO A 99 7.94 13.55 -1.37
N LEU A 100 7.11 12.57 -1.76
CA LEU A 100 6.05 12.09 -0.89
C LEU A 100 6.66 11.36 0.32
N PHE A 101 7.62 10.48 0.06
CA PHE A 101 8.42 9.79 1.05
C PHE A 101 9.89 10.17 0.90
N ARG A 102 10.58 10.37 2.00
CA ARG A 102 12.03 10.64 2.03
C ARG A 102 12.81 9.35 1.83
N ASN A 103 14.08 9.48 1.47
CA ASN A 103 14.95 8.32 1.21
C ASN A 103 15.22 7.48 2.47
N ASP A 104 15.19 8.11 3.64
CA ASP A 104 15.40 7.49 4.95
C ASP A 104 14.12 6.91 5.58
N GLU A 105 12.96 7.06 4.94
CA GLU A 105 11.68 6.60 5.46
C GLU A 105 11.28 5.24 4.91
N GLU A 106 10.83 4.35 5.78
CA GLU A 106 10.33 3.03 5.43
C GLU A 106 8.86 2.92 5.81
N ILE A 107 8.04 2.37 4.92
CA ILE A 107 6.63 2.14 5.23
C ILE A 107 6.52 0.86 6.06
N VAL A 108 6.18 1.00 7.34
CA VAL A 108 6.01 -0.13 8.26
C VAL A 108 4.57 -0.62 8.33
N ALA A 109 3.61 0.25 8.03
CA ALA A 109 2.19 -0.06 8.08
C ALA A 109 1.41 0.65 6.98
N SER A 110 0.26 0.06 6.63
CA SER A 110 -0.67 0.64 5.67
C SER A 110 -2.12 0.26 5.98
N CYS A 111 -3.08 1.02 5.46
CA CYS A 111 -4.49 0.67 5.45
C CYS A 111 -5.17 1.24 4.17
N PHE A 112 -6.41 0.83 3.93
CA PHE A 112 -7.29 1.49 2.99
C PHE A 112 -8.62 1.79 3.68
N ASP A 113 -8.94 3.06 3.82
CA ASP A 113 -10.16 3.53 4.47
C ASP A 113 -10.63 4.85 3.88
N ASP A 114 -11.95 5.09 3.84
CA ASP A 114 -12.57 6.32 3.31
C ASP A 114 -12.09 6.76 1.91
N ASN A 115 -11.73 5.80 1.05
CA ASN A 115 -11.08 6.00 -0.25
C ASN A 115 -9.66 6.57 -0.22
N TYR A 116 -8.94 6.38 0.88
CA TYR A 116 -7.53 6.72 1.03
C TYR A 116 -6.69 5.48 1.28
N TYR A 117 -5.57 5.40 0.58
CA TYR A 117 -4.46 4.57 0.99
C TYR A 117 -3.66 5.31 2.05
N THR A 118 -3.61 4.75 3.26
CA THR A 118 -2.87 5.34 4.37
C THR A 118 -1.58 4.55 4.61
N PHE A 119 -0.50 5.26 4.94
CA PHE A 119 0.82 4.71 5.17
C PHE A 119 1.45 5.36 6.39
N ALA A 120 2.17 4.57 7.19
CA ALA A 120 2.96 5.05 8.32
C ALA A 120 4.44 4.73 8.12
N THR A 121 5.30 5.70 8.43
CA THR A 121 6.77 5.59 8.22
C THR A 121 7.52 4.99 9.42
N ASP A 122 6.85 4.78 10.54
CA ASP A 122 7.36 4.09 11.73
C ASP A 122 6.20 3.59 12.61
N TRP A 123 6.52 2.82 13.66
CA TRP A 123 5.52 2.24 14.56
C TRP A 123 4.70 3.29 15.31
N PRO A 124 5.28 4.39 15.85
CA PRO A 124 4.50 5.46 16.46
C PRO A 124 3.48 6.11 15.50
N ALA A 125 3.83 6.30 14.23
CA ALA A 125 2.89 6.77 13.21
C ALA A 125 1.82 5.71 12.91
N ALA A 126 2.17 4.42 12.93
CA ALA A 126 1.23 3.32 12.72
C ALA A 126 0.19 3.25 13.85
N ASP A 127 0.62 3.37 15.10
CA ASP A 127 -0.27 3.39 16.27
C ASP A 127 -1.28 4.54 16.15
N ARG A 128 -0.80 5.75 15.81
CA ARG A 128 -1.68 6.90 15.55
C ARG A 128 -2.60 6.68 14.35
N MET A 129 -2.09 6.10 13.26
CA MET A 129 -2.88 5.80 12.06
C MET A 129 -4.01 4.81 12.33
N TYR A 130 -3.80 3.81 13.19
CA TYR A 130 -4.83 2.84 13.55
C TYR A 130 -5.78 3.33 14.64
N ALA A 131 -5.36 4.28 15.47
CA ALA A 131 -6.20 4.95 16.47
C ALA A 131 -6.97 6.16 15.89
N ASP A 132 -6.66 6.58 14.67
CA ASP A 132 -7.32 7.69 13.98
C ASP A 132 -8.78 7.34 13.74
N HIS A 133 -9.68 8.08 14.38
CA HIS A 133 -11.13 7.96 14.19
C HIS A 133 -11.71 9.25 13.63
N GLU A 134 -10.86 10.23 13.34
CA GLU A 134 -11.25 11.51 12.80
C GLU A 134 -11.68 11.34 11.34
N PRO A 135 -12.89 11.79 10.97
CA PRO A 135 -13.32 11.76 9.58
C PRO A 135 -12.32 12.54 8.70
N ILE A 136 -12.01 12.02 7.51
CA ILE A 136 -11.09 12.68 6.56
C ILE A 136 -11.45 14.16 6.31
N LYS A 137 -12.75 14.48 6.31
CA LYS A 137 -13.23 15.87 6.16
C LYS A 137 -12.70 16.79 7.27
N GLU A 138 -12.62 16.30 8.49
CA GLU A 138 -12.13 17.04 9.65
C GLU A 138 -10.61 17.18 9.62
N LEU A 139 -9.86 16.10 9.32
CA LEU A 139 -8.41 16.16 9.14
C LEU A 139 -8.01 17.19 8.06
N ARG A 140 -8.77 17.25 6.97
CA ARG A 140 -8.58 18.26 5.91
C ARG A 140 -8.84 19.69 6.39
N ARG A 141 -9.86 19.88 7.22
CA ARG A 141 -10.17 21.18 7.82
C ARG A 141 -9.03 21.62 8.72
N LEU A 142 -8.55 20.74 9.60
CA LEU A 142 -7.43 21.02 10.51
C LEU A 142 -6.14 21.34 9.76
N LEU A 143 -5.77 20.57 8.73
CA LEU A 143 -4.61 20.88 7.89
C LEU A 143 -4.66 22.28 7.24
N THR A 144 -5.85 22.83 7.07
CA THR A 144 -6.05 24.15 6.43
C THR A 144 -6.13 25.27 7.48
N GLU A 145 -6.91 25.07 8.53
CA GLU A 145 -7.29 26.09 9.51
C GLU A 145 -6.42 26.10 10.77
N ALA A 146 -5.81 24.96 11.11
CA ALA A 146 -5.00 24.75 12.31
C ALA A 146 -3.85 23.77 12.02
N PRO A 147 -2.88 24.14 11.16
CA PRO A 147 -1.80 23.24 10.73
C PRO A 147 -0.90 22.77 11.89
N ASP A 148 -0.85 23.52 12.99
CA ASP A 148 -0.09 23.17 14.20
C ASP A 148 -0.87 22.25 15.17
N ASP A 149 -2.10 21.83 14.82
CA ASP A 149 -2.87 20.90 15.64
C ASP A 149 -2.14 19.54 15.74
N PRO A 150 -1.91 19.00 16.96
CA PRO A 150 -1.19 17.74 17.15
C PRO A 150 -1.75 16.55 16.37
N ARG A 151 -3.05 16.57 16.03
CA ARG A 151 -3.73 15.52 15.26
C ARG A 151 -3.33 15.51 13.79
N VAL A 152 -2.77 16.59 13.26
CA VAL A 152 -2.34 16.69 11.85
C VAL A 152 -0.87 17.09 11.68
N ALA A 153 -0.14 17.33 12.77
CA ALA A 153 1.27 17.75 12.74
C ALA A 153 2.19 16.79 11.98
N ASP A 154 1.87 15.50 11.96
CA ASP A 154 2.61 14.44 11.26
C ASP A 154 1.91 13.93 9.99
N LEU A 155 0.80 14.56 9.58
CA LEU A 155 -0.08 14.08 8.51
C LEU A 155 0.19 14.79 7.19
N THR A 156 0.47 14.01 6.14
CA THR A 156 0.46 14.46 4.75
C THR A 156 -0.78 13.91 4.05
N LEU A 157 -1.68 14.78 3.61
CA LEU A 157 -2.91 14.39 2.91
C LEU A 157 -2.87 14.81 1.44
N VAL A 158 -2.90 13.83 0.54
CA VAL A 158 -2.82 14.03 -0.91
C VAL A 158 -4.16 13.70 -1.57
N ARG A 159 -4.69 14.67 -2.31
CA ARG A 159 -5.94 14.55 -3.08
C ARG A 159 -5.85 15.32 -4.40
N GLY A 160 -6.63 14.86 -5.39
CA GLY A 160 -6.75 15.47 -6.71
C GLY A 160 -5.48 15.26 -7.54
N ASN A 161 -5.21 16.20 -8.45
CA ASN A 161 -4.09 16.10 -9.38
C ASN A 161 -2.77 16.59 -8.77
N ARG A 162 -2.56 16.35 -7.47
CA ARG A 162 -1.38 16.80 -6.73
C ARG A 162 -0.28 15.76 -6.63
N LEU A 163 -0.56 14.51 -6.96
CA LEU A 163 0.42 13.43 -6.97
C LEU A 163 1.03 13.29 -8.37
N VAL A 164 2.34 13.13 -8.43
CA VAL A 164 3.08 12.90 -9.69
C VAL A 164 4.17 11.86 -9.47
N LEU A 165 4.53 11.16 -10.54
CA LEU A 165 5.69 10.29 -10.56
C LEU A 165 6.88 11.05 -11.17
N THR A 166 8.06 10.91 -10.58
CA THR A 166 9.29 11.38 -11.25
C THR A 166 9.63 10.45 -12.42
N PRO A 167 9.75 10.97 -13.66
CA PRO A 167 10.12 10.16 -14.82
C PRO A 167 11.47 9.50 -14.61
N ARG A 168 11.66 8.27 -15.13
CA ARG A 168 13.00 7.73 -15.32
C ARG A 168 13.67 8.49 -16.46
N GLU A 169 14.96 8.81 -16.32
CA GLU A 169 15.71 9.47 -17.40
C GLU A 169 15.56 8.68 -18.71
N GLY A 170 15.28 9.40 -19.81
CA GLY A 170 15.13 8.82 -21.14
C GLY A 170 13.83 8.03 -21.38
N TRP A 171 12.91 7.98 -20.41
CA TRP A 171 11.68 7.20 -20.55
C TRP A 171 10.48 8.08 -20.98
N VAL A 172 9.91 7.76 -22.14
CA VAL A 172 8.63 8.32 -22.60
C VAL A 172 7.54 7.33 -22.23
N GLY A 173 6.66 7.74 -21.31
CA GLY A 173 5.66 6.82 -20.79
C GLY A 173 4.51 6.54 -21.72
N GLU A 174 4.10 5.27 -21.75
CA GLU A 174 2.83 4.85 -22.32
C GLU A 174 1.72 5.20 -21.32
N ARG A 175 0.80 6.08 -21.73
CA ARG A 175 -0.41 6.37 -20.94
C ARG A 175 -1.36 5.18 -21.02
N LEU A 176 -1.93 4.81 -19.87
CA LEU A 176 -2.96 3.78 -19.81
C LEU A 176 -4.35 4.38 -19.99
N THR A 177 -5.22 3.63 -20.65
CA THR A 177 -6.67 3.82 -20.51
C THR A 177 -7.17 3.12 -19.23
N PRO A 178 -8.38 3.43 -18.75
CA PRO A 178 -8.99 2.67 -17.65
C PRO A 178 -9.15 1.17 -17.93
N VAL A 179 -9.25 0.76 -19.20
CA VAL A 179 -9.29 -0.65 -19.59
C VAL A 179 -7.91 -1.28 -19.45
N ASP A 180 -6.87 -0.59 -19.92
CA ASP A 180 -5.49 -1.07 -19.77
C ASP A 180 -5.10 -1.18 -18.30
N LEU A 181 -5.55 -0.24 -17.45
CA LEU A 181 -5.30 -0.29 -16.01
C LEU A 181 -5.89 -1.55 -15.35
N ARG A 182 -7.08 -1.98 -15.80
CA ARG A 182 -7.68 -3.25 -15.35
C ARG A 182 -6.87 -4.47 -15.81
N HIS A 183 -6.34 -4.43 -17.03
CA HIS A 183 -5.48 -5.50 -17.53
C HIS A 183 -4.16 -5.58 -16.75
N VAL A 184 -3.53 -4.43 -16.52
CA VAL A 184 -2.33 -4.29 -15.69
C VAL A 184 -2.57 -4.80 -14.27
N ALA A 185 -3.71 -4.44 -13.67
CA ALA A 185 -4.11 -4.91 -12.35
C ALA A 185 -4.23 -6.44 -12.29
N ARG A 186 -4.90 -7.06 -13.28
CA ARG A 186 -5.02 -8.53 -13.36
C ARG A 186 -3.67 -9.21 -13.56
N SER A 187 -2.79 -8.62 -14.37
CA SER A 187 -1.42 -9.12 -14.57
C SER A 187 -0.62 -9.06 -13.26
N ALA A 188 -0.69 -7.92 -12.56
CA ALA A 188 -0.06 -7.74 -11.25
C ALA A 188 -0.63 -8.73 -10.21
N GLN A 189 -1.95 -8.91 -10.18
CA GLN A 189 -2.62 -9.91 -9.35
C GLN A 189 -2.07 -11.29 -9.63
N LYS A 190 -2.09 -11.76 -10.89
CA LYS A 190 -1.58 -13.09 -11.26
C LYS A 190 -0.12 -13.30 -10.84
N ARG A 191 0.74 -12.29 -11.02
CA ARG A 191 2.14 -12.36 -10.62
C ARG A 191 2.29 -12.51 -9.09
N VAL A 192 1.56 -11.70 -8.32
CA VAL A 192 1.61 -11.77 -6.85
C VAL A 192 0.98 -13.08 -6.35
N SER A 193 -0.11 -13.56 -6.96
CA SER A 193 -0.72 -14.86 -6.66
C SER A 193 0.30 -15.99 -6.82
N GLY A 194 1.04 -16.02 -7.94
CA GLY A 194 2.05 -17.05 -8.17
C GLY A 194 3.17 -17.04 -7.12
N LEU A 195 3.60 -15.87 -6.66
CA LEU A 195 4.57 -15.76 -5.56
C LEU A 195 4.01 -16.32 -4.25
N ALA A 196 2.75 -16.02 -3.93
CA ALA A 196 2.11 -16.53 -2.73
C ALA A 196 1.84 -18.04 -2.80
N GLU A 197 1.47 -18.56 -3.97
CA GLU A 197 1.29 -20.00 -4.19
C GLU A 197 2.61 -20.75 -4.01
N GLY A 198 3.71 -20.27 -4.61
CA GLY A 198 5.04 -20.85 -4.42
C GLY A 198 5.44 -20.84 -2.94
N PHE A 199 5.20 -19.72 -2.25
CA PHE A 199 5.43 -19.62 -0.82
C PHE A 199 4.63 -20.66 -0.01
N LEU A 200 3.34 -20.85 -0.29
CA LEU A 200 2.50 -21.83 0.39
C LEU A 200 2.92 -23.27 0.09
N GLN A 201 3.45 -23.55 -1.11
CA GLN A 201 3.99 -24.86 -1.48
C GLN A 201 5.27 -25.20 -0.71
N ASP A 202 6.08 -24.18 -0.40
CA ASP A 202 7.35 -24.29 0.32
C ASP A 202 7.20 -24.23 1.85
N LEU A 203 5.97 -24.31 2.38
CA LEU A 203 5.73 -24.37 3.82
C LEU A 203 5.89 -25.80 4.36
N ASP A 204 6.42 -25.89 5.57
CA ASP A 204 6.57 -27.15 6.27
C ASP A 204 5.19 -27.72 6.66
N ARG A 205 4.84 -28.85 6.04
CA ARG A 205 3.55 -29.54 6.27
C ARG A 205 3.43 -30.15 7.66
N SER A 206 4.54 -30.27 8.40
CA SER A 206 4.50 -30.66 9.81
C SER A 206 3.96 -29.55 10.71
N LEU A 207 4.07 -28.28 10.28
CA LEU A 207 3.54 -27.12 11.00
C LEU A 207 2.11 -26.78 10.56
N PHE A 208 1.80 -26.93 9.27
CA PHE A 208 0.48 -26.64 8.72
C PHE A 208 -0.09 -27.86 7.97
N PRO A 209 -1.18 -28.46 8.46
CA PRO A 209 -1.85 -29.55 7.76
C PRO A 209 -2.28 -29.13 6.34
N ASP A 210 -2.27 -30.06 5.39
CA ASP A 210 -2.63 -29.79 3.99
C ASP A 210 -4.05 -29.21 3.85
N SER A 211 -4.99 -29.61 4.72
CA SER A 211 -6.35 -29.05 4.76
C SER A 211 -6.37 -27.56 5.13
N TYR A 212 -5.49 -27.15 6.04
CA TYR A 212 -5.35 -25.76 6.47
C TYR A 212 -4.71 -24.90 5.37
N LEU A 213 -3.64 -25.40 4.74
CA LEU A 213 -3.00 -24.72 3.61
C LEU A 213 -3.93 -24.62 2.39
N GLY A 214 -4.76 -25.63 2.14
CA GLY A 214 -5.82 -25.58 1.13
C GLY A 214 -6.80 -24.44 1.38
N LEU A 215 -7.30 -24.33 2.62
CA LEU A 215 -8.22 -23.24 3.00
C LEU A 215 -7.59 -21.85 2.88
N ILE A 216 -6.31 -21.70 3.22
CA ILE A 216 -5.60 -20.43 3.02
C ILE A 216 -5.50 -20.10 1.53
N ARG A 217 -5.15 -21.09 0.69
CA ARG A 217 -5.00 -20.89 -0.75
C ARG A 217 -6.30 -20.40 -1.37
N ASP A 218 -7.40 -21.06 -1.10
CA ASP A 218 -8.72 -20.72 -1.67
C ASP A 218 -9.13 -19.29 -1.28
N ASN A 219 -9.04 -18.96 0.02
CA ASN A 219 -9.37 -17.62 0.53
C ASN A 219 -8.42 -16.53 0.04
N LEU A 220 -7.13 -16.85 -0.11
CA LEU A 220 -6.15 -15.89 -0.56
C LEU A 220 -6.47 -15.48 -1.99
N LEU A 221 -6.62 -16.45 -2.90
CA LEU A 221 -6.83 -16.25 -4.34
C LEU A 221 -8.11 -15.46 -4.66
N ASP A 222 -9.20 -15.74 -3.96
CA ASP A 222 -10.48 -15.04 -4.15
C ASP A 222 -10.41 -13.54 -3.84
N SER A 223 -9.42 -13.15 -3.03
CA SER A 223 -9.35 -11.82 -2.47
C SER A 223 -8.11 -11.04 -2.97
N ILE A 224 -7.15 -11.69 -3.64
CA ILE A 224 -5.98 -11.01 -4.24
C ILE A 224 -6.50 -10.03 -5.27
N GLY A 225 -6.47 -8.73 -4.98
CA GLY A 225 -7.03 -7.70 -5.87
C GLY A 225 -7.90 -6.70 -5.14
N ASP A 226 -8.52 -7.07 -4.01
CA ASP A 226 -9.33 -6.12 -3.22
C ASP A 226 -8.52 -4.90 -2.77
N SER A 227 -7.24 -5.12 -2.42
CA SER A 227 -6.33 -4.06 -1.98
C SER A 227 -6.00 -3.03 -3.06
N ALA A 228 -6.28 -3.31 -4.34
CA ALA A 228 -6.07 -2.36 -5.42
C ALA A 228 -7.34 -2.08 -6.24
N ARG A 229 -8.45 -2.77 -5.94
CA ARG A 229 -9.78 -2.59 -6.52
C ARG A 229 -10.26 -1.14 -6.56
N PRO A 230 -9.99 -0.29 -5.53
CA PRO A 230 -10.32 1.13 -5.60
C PRO A 230 -9.69 1.89 -6.77
N LEU A 231 -8.60 1.39 -7.37
CA LEU A 231 -7.87 2.07 -8.45
C LEU A 231 -8.47 1.85 -9.85
N TRP A 232 -9.33 0.83 -10.02
CA TRP A 232 -9.93 0.55 -11.33
C TRP A 232 -11.47 0.52 -11.30
N GLY A 233 -12.07 0.95 -10.18
CA GLY A 233 -13.49 1.23 -10.02
C GLY A 233 -14.35 0.03 -9.58
N PRO A 234 -15.57 0.28 -9.07
CA PRO A 234 -16.55 -0.77 -8.84
C PRO A 234 -16.94 -1.37 -10.20
N HIS A 235 -17.16 -2.68 -10.19
CA HIS A 235 -17.63 -3.52 -11.30
C HIS A 235 -18.36 -2.75 -12.41
N GLY A 236 -17.79 -2.81 -13.62
CA GLY A 236 -18.62 -2.94 -14.81
C GLY A 236 -19.03 -4.39 -14.95
#